data_AF-A0A8X6XGT0-F1
#
_entry.id   AF-A0A8X6XGT0-F1
#
_cell.length_a   1.000
_cell.length_b   1.000
_cell.length_c   1.000
_cell.angle_alpha   90.00
_cell.angle_beta   90.00
_cell.angle_gamma   90.00
#
_symmetry.space_group_name_H-M   'P 1'
#
loop_
_entity.id
_entity.type
_entity.pdbx_description
1 polymer ?
#
loop_
_entity_poly.entity_id
_entity_poly.type
_entity_poly.pdbx_seq_one_letter_code
_entity_poly.pdbx_strand_id
1 'polypeptide(L)'
;MLLSTGLAEKLYGMLQKFNKGFQIKLLLMNLISRLIGIHELILLNFYPYLQKYIRPHQIDVTKILLCAAQATHEHVPPDTMALLIKEILNNFVSERNSPEGIAVGINAIREICARCPLAMDSDYLNDLAQYKKFKNKNVTEAAKSIINLFREINPKMLKRRFKIRPTEAVKELSERNFEYGALNAKSYIPGTEVLPINPSTTNADDDKIVEDEKAKDSDGWIDVSHSEDEVYFDEDDEKEEKEDEKEEKEDEK
;
A
#
# COMPACT_ATOMS: atom_id res chain seq x y z
N MET A 1 -6.06 25.23 -13.25
CA MET A 1 -7.01 24.69 -12.25
C MET A 1 -8.47 24.98 -12.62
N LEU A 2 -8.88 26.24 -12.89
CA LEU A 2 -10.28 26.56 -13.24
C LEU A 2 -10.76 26.04 -14.62
N LEU A 3 -9.85 25.96 -15.61
CA LEU A 3 -10.21 25.43 -16.94
C LEU A 3 -10.43 23.91 -16.91
N SER A 4 -9.66 23.19 -16.10
CA SER A 4 -9.70 21.73 -15.97
C SER A 4 -10.93 21.26 -15.20
N THR A 5 -11.34 21.98 -14.15
CA THR A 5 -12.61 21.71 -13.44
C THR A 5 -13.82 21.88 -14.36
N GLY A 6 -13.91 23.00 -15.08
CA GLY A 6 -15.01 23.25 -16.01
C GLY A 6 -15.08 22.26 -17.18
N LEU A 7 -13.94 21.73 -17.62
CA LEU A 7 -13.90 20.64 -18.60
C LEU A 7 -14.42 19.32 -17.99
N ALA A 8 -13.97 18.96 -16.79
CA ALA A 8 -14.37 17.74 -16.10
C ALA A 8 -15.89 17.68 -15.87
N GLU A 9 -16.48 18.79 -15.40
CA GLU A 9 -17.93 18.89 -15.18
C GLU A 9 -18.73 18.77 -16.48
N LYS A 10 -18.27 19.40 -17.56
CA LYS A 10 -18.91 19.26 -18.89
C LYS A 10 -18.83 17.82 -19.39
N LEU A 11 -17.68 17.18 -19.28
CA LEU A 11 -17.50 15.77 -19.66
C LEU A 11 -18.37 14.85 -18.81
N TYR A 12 -18.49 15.10 -17.51
CA TYR A 12 -19.38 14.36 -16.63
C TYR A 12 -20.86 14.57 -16.97
N GLY A 13 -21.27 15.80 -17.29
CA GLY A 13 -22.61 16.10 -17.79
C GLY A 13 -22.92 15.39 -19.11
N MET A 14 -21.93 15.27 -20.00
CA MET A 14 -22.05 14.46 -21.22
C MET A 14 -22.19 12.97 -20.87
N LEU A 15 -21.40 12.45 -19.93
CA LEU A 15 -21.44 11.06 -19.48
C LEU A 15 -22.82 10.66 -18.96
N GLN A 16 -23.46 11.52 -18.16
CA GLN A 16 -24.80 11.28 -17.61
C GLN A 16 -25.88 11.21 -18.70
N LYS A 17 -25.78 12.06 -19.72
CA LYS A 17 -26.73 12.10 -20.85
C LYS A 17 -26.44 11.05 -21.91
N PHE A 18 -25.26 10.45 -21.88
CA PHE A 18 -24.84 9.48 -22.88
C PHE A 18 -25.64 8.19 -22.72
N ASN A 19 -26.29 7.74 -23.80
CA ASN A 19 -27.09 6.51 -23.79
C ASN A 19 -26.63 5.46 -24.82
N LYS A 20 -25.47 5.67 -25.47
CA LYS A 20 -24.89 4.70 -26.41
C LYS A 20 -24.12 3.59 -25.68
N GLY A 21 -23.49 2.70 -26.45
CA GLY A 21 -22.79 1.51 -25.98
C GLY A 21 -21.83 1.74 -24.81
N PHE A 22 -21.82 0.77 -23.89
CA PHE A 22 -21.09 0.84 -22.61
C PHE A 22 -19.59 1.09 -22.78
N GLN A 23 -18.98 0.56 -23.84
CA GLN A 23 -17.55 0.77 -24.14
C GLN A 23 -17.18 2.25 -24.27
N ILE A 24 -18.03 3.06 -24.90
CA ILE A 24 -17.78 4.51 -25.04
C ILE A 24 -17.96 5.21 -23.69
N LYS A 25 -18.94 4.78 -22.88
CA LYS A 25 -19.09 5.28 -21.50
C LYS A 25 -17.84 5.00 -20.68
N LEU A 26 -17.28 3.79 -20.80
CA LEU A 26 -16.07 3.40 -20.10
C LEU A 26 -14.84 4.22 -20.53
N LEU A 27 -14.69 4.49 -21.83
CA LEU A 27 -13.64 5.39 -22.34
C LEU A 27 -13.77 6.81 -21.75
N LEU A 28 -15.00 7.32 -21.67
CA LEU A 28 -15.26 8.63 -21.08
C LEU A 28 -15.02 8.65 -19.56
N MET A 29 -15.40 7.58 -18.85
CA MET A 29 -15.06 7.40 -17.42
C MET A 29 -13.55 7.40 -17.21
N ASN A 30 -12.79 6.70 -18.06
CA ASN A 30 -11.32 6.65 -17.98
C ASN A 30 -10.68 8.02 -18.23
N LEU A 31 -11.18 8.78 -19.21
CA LEU A 31 -10.71 10.14 -19.44
C LEU A 31 -10.97 11.04 -18.22
N ILE A 32 -12.17 10.96 -17.64
CA ILE A 32 -12.54 11.75 -16.46
C ILE A 32 -11.69 11.33 -15.25
N SER A 33 -11.49 10.03 -15.00
CA SER A 33 -10.70 9.56 -13.86
C SER A 33 -9.25 10.04 -13.94
N ARG A 34 -8.63 9.99 -15.13
CA ARG A 34 -7.28 10.51 -15.34
C ARG A 34 -7.19 12.01 -15.13
N LEU A 35 -8.19 12.76 -15.61
CA LEU A 35 -8.25 14.20 -15.43
C LEU A 35 -8.38 14.58 -13.95
N ILE A 36 -9.21 13.84 -13.20
CA ILE A 36 -9.39 14.01 -11.75
C ILE A 36 -8.08 13.74 -11.01
N GLY A 37 -7.43 12.61 -11.27
CA GLY A 37 -6.20 12.22 -10.57
C GLY A 37 -5.02 13.15 -10.85
N ILE A 38 -4.82 13.59 -12.10
CA ILE A 38 -3.67 14.42 -12.49
C ILE A 38 -3.82 15.87 -12.00
N HIS A 39 -5.04 16.42 -12.05
CA HIS A 39 -5.28 17.82 -11.68
C HIS A 39 -5.90 17.96 -10.29
N GLU A 40 -5.95 16.88 -9.51
CA GLU A 40 -6.48 16.85 -8.14
C GLU A 40 -7.89 17.47 -8.03
N LEU A 41 -8.76 17.15 -9.01
CA LEU A 41 -10.07 17.77 -9.11
C LEU A 41 -11.05 17.17 -8.11
N ILE A 42 -11.88 17.99 -7.48
CA ILE A 42 -12.93 17.51 -6.57
C ILE A 42 -14.24 17.37 -7.34
N LEU A 43 -14.50 16.17 -7.87
CA LEU A 43 -15.76 15.83 -8.55
C LEU A 43 -16.49 14.70 -7.81
N LEU A 44 -17.12 15.03 -6.68
CA LEU A 44 -17.71 14.04 -5.77
C LEU A 44 -18.82 13.20 -6.40
N ASN A 45 -19.58 13.76 -7.35
CA ASN A 45 -20.66 13.04 -8.06
C ASN A 45 -20.14 11.89 -8.95
N PHE A 46 -18.84 11.85 -9.24
CA PHE A 46 -18.24 10.80 -10.04
C PHE A 46 -18.19 9.46 -9.30
N TYR A 47 -17.92 9.45 -7.99
CA TYR A 47 -17.76 8.20 -7.22
C TYR A 47 -19.08 7.42 -7.07
N PRO A 48 -20.22 8.03 -6.70
CA PRO A 48 -21.51 7.33 -6.70
C PRO A 48 -21.93 6.86 -8.10
N TYR A 49 -21.47 7.54 -9.15
CA TYR A 49 -21.71 7.08 -10.52
C TYR A 49 -20.92 5.80 -10.83
N LEU A 50 -19.66 5.72 -10.41
CA LEU A 50 -18.85 4.51 -10.55
C LEU A 50 -19.41 3.33 -9.73
N GLN A 51 -19.84 3.58 -8.48
CA GLN A 51 -20.40 2.54 -7.58
C GLN A 51 -21.49 1.69 -8.25
N LYS A 52 -22.34 2.28 -9.08
CA LYS A 52 -23.41 1.58 -9.83
C LYS A 52 -22.90 0.46 -10.74
N TYR A 53 -21.64 0.54 -11.15
CA TYR A 53 -21.02 -0.41 -12.08
C TYR A 53 -19.97 -1.31 -11.41
N ILE A 54 -19.71 -1.16 -10.11
CA ILE A 54 -18.79 -2.01 -9.34
C ILE A 54 -19.52 -3.29 -8.96
N ARG A 55 -19.67 -4.21 -9.92
CA ARG A 55 -20.24 -5.55 -9.70
C ARG A 55 -19.37 -6.61 -10.37
N PRO A 56 -19.13 -7.78 -9.75
CA PRO A 56 -18.21 -8.79 -10.29
C PRO A 56 -18.65 -9.33 -11.65
N HIS A 57 -19.96 -9.37 -11.93
CA HIS A 57 -20.50 -9.81 -13.22
C HIS A 57 -20.46 -8.72 -14.32
N GLN A 58 -20.06 -7.49 -13.98
CA GLN A 58 -20.01 -6.41 -14.96
C GLN A 58 -18.85 -6.64 -15.94
N ILE A 59 -19.14 -6.51 -17.24
CA ILE A 59 -18.11 -6.57 -18.29
C ILE A 59 -17.11 -5.45 -18.08
N ASP A 60 -15.82 -5.75 -18.23
CA ASP A 60 -14.71 -4.80 -18.07
C ASP A 60 -14.63 -4.16 -16.66
N VAL A 61 -15.12 -4.85 -15.61
CA VAL A 61 -15.13 -4.27 -14.25
C VAL A 61 -13.75 -3.90 -13.73
N THR A 62 -12.70 -4.61 -14.15
CA THR A 62 -11.30 -4.26 -13.85
C THR A 62 -10.94 -2.85 -14.33
N LYS A 63 -11.41 -2.44 -15.51
CA LYS A 63 -11.20 -1.08 -16.04
C LYS A 63 -11.99 -0.05 -15.24
N ILE A 64 -13.16 -0.41 -14.71
CA ILE A 64 -13.98 0.47 -13.86
C ILE A 64 -13.30 0.68 -12.51
N LEU A 65 -12.80 -0.39 -11.89
CA LEU A 65 -12.01 -0.33 -10.66
C LEU A 65 -10.72 0.48 -10.86
N LEU A 66 -10.06 0.33 -12.01
CA LEU A 66 -8.93 1.17 -12.38
C LEU A 66 -9.32 2.66 -12.46
N CYS A 67 -10.48 2.98 -13.07
CA CYS A 67 -10.97 4.35 -13.10
C CYS A 67 -11.24 4.89 -11.69
N ALA A 68 -11.76 4.07 -10.78
CA ALA A 68 -11.98 4.45 -9.39
C ALA A 68 -10.65 4.78 -8.70
N ALA A 69 -9.67 3.89 -8.78
CA ALA A 69 -8.34 4.09 -8.20
C ALA A 69 -7.63 5.33 -8.77
N GLN A 70 -7.68 5.54 -10.09
CA GLN A 70 -7.08 6.70 -10.75
C GLN A 70 -7.73 8.03 -10.36
N ALA A 71 -9.03 8.04 -10.07
CA ALA A 71 -9.74 9.23 -9.65
C ALA A 71 -9.48 9.59 -8.17
N THR A 72 -8.83 8.72 -7.39
CA THR A 72 -8.53 8.99 -5.98
C THR A 72 -7.28 9.85 -5.85
N HIS A 73 -7.29 10.82 -4.93
CA HIS A 73 -6.17 11.68 -4.56
C HIS A 73 -6.31 12.16 -3.11
N GLU A 74 -5.31 12.87 -2.60
CA GLU A 74 -5.23 13.29 -1.19
C GLU A 74 -6.36 14.25 -0.77
N HIS A 75 -6.88 15.06 -1.70
CA HIS A 75 -7.91 16.06 -1.42
C HIS A 75 -9.34 15.52 -1.48
N VAL A 76 -9.54 14.25 -1.85
CA VAL A 76 -10.88 13.64 -1.78
C VAL A 76 -11.27 13.39 -0.33
N PRO A 77 -12.50 13.74 0.09
CA PRO A 77 -12.98 13.41 1.42
C PRO A 77 -12.93 11.89 1.68
N PRO A 78 -12.34 11.45 2.82
CA PRO A 78 -12.16 10.03 3.12
C PRO A 78 -13.51 9.30 3.22
N ASP A 79 -14.57 9.96 3.67
CA ASP A 79 -15.92 9.39 3.77
C ASP A 79 -16.43 8.86 2.43
N THR A 80 -16.18 9.60 1.33
CA THR A 80 -16.64 9.18 0.00
C THR A 80 -15.84 7.97 -0.49
N MET A 81 -14.55 7.92 -0.15
CA MET A 81 -13.68 6.79 -0.52
C MET A 81 -13.98 5.55 0.32
N ALA A 82 -14.31 5.72 1.60
CA ALA A 82 -14.72 4.64 2.49
C ALA A 82 -15.98 3.93 1.97
N LEU A 83 -16.97 4.68 1.46
CA LEU A 83 -18.16 4.11 0.82
C LEU A 83 -17.80 3.29 -0.43
N LEU A 84 -16.85 3.76 -1.23
CA LEU A 84 -16.40 3.05 -2.42
C LEU A 84 -15.60 1.79 -2.08
N ILE A 85 -14.72 1.84 -1.08
CA ILE A 85 -13.99 0.67 -0.55
C ILE A 85 -14.97 -0.36 -0.02
N LYS A 86 -15.98 0.07 0.75
CA LYS A 86 -17.02 -0.81 1.29
C LYS A 86 -17.81 -1.52 0.18
N GLU A 87 -18.15 -0.81 -0.89
CA GLU A 87 -18.83 -1.41 -2.04
C GLU A 87 -17.95 -2.47 -2.74
N ILE A 88 -16.65 -2.20 -2.90
CA ILE A 88 -15.71 -3.17 -3.47
C ILE A 88 -15.58 -4.39 -2.56
N LEU A 89 -15.44 -4.19 -1.25
CA LEU A 89 -15.37 -5.28 -0.26
C LEU A 89 -16.58 -6.20 -0.36
N ASN A 90 -17.78 -5.65 -0.25
CA ASN A 90 -19.03 -6.42 -0.25
C ASN A 90 -19.22 -7.22 -1.55
N ASN A 91 -18.83 -6.64 -2.69
CA ASN A 91 -19.08 -7.24 -4.00
C ASN A 91 -17.96 -8.17 -4.48
N PHE A 92 -16.70 -7.94 -4.10
CA PHE A 92 -15.54 -8.70 -4.60
C PHE A 92 -14.92 -9.61 -3.55
N VAL A 93 -14.82 -9.19 -2.29
CA VAL A 93 -14.11 -9.93 -1.23
C VAL A 93 -15.11 -10.81 -0.48
N SER A 94 -15.58 -11.84 -1.16
CA SER A 94 -16.49 -12.86 -0.64
C SER A 94 -16.06 -14.24 -1.11
N GLU A 95 -16.25 -15.26 -0.27
CA GLU A 95 -15.94 -16.66 -0.59
C GLU A 95 -16.70 -17.19 -1.83
N ARG A 96 -17.81 -16.54 -2.20
CA ARG A 96 -18.63 -16.91 -3.36
C ARG A 96 -18.03 -16.48 -4.70
N ASN A 97 -17.06 -15.56 -4.68
CA ASN A 97 -16.44 -15.05 -5.88
C ASN A 97 -15.24 -15.90 -6.30
N SER A 98 -14.86 -15.80 -7.57
CA SER A 98 -13.66 -16.47 -8.05
C SER A 98 -12.40 -15.89 -7.38
N PRO A 99 -11.33 -16.69 -7.19
CA PRO A 99 -10.08 -16.21 -6.63
C PRO A 99 -9.50 -15.00 -7.37
N GLU A 100 -9.70 -14.92 -8.69
CA GLU A 100 -9.28 -13.79 -9.52
C GLU A 100 -10.09 -12.53 -9.17
N GLY A 101 -11.40 -12.66 -8.99
CA GLY A 101 -12.27 -11.55 -8.56
C GLY A 101 -11.86 -11.01 -7.18
N ILE A 102 -11.57 -11.91 -6.23
CA ILE A 102 -11.09 -11.52 -4.89
C ILE A 102 -9.75 -10.78 -5.01
N ALA A 103 -8.78 -11.33 -5.75
CA ALA A 103 -7.47 -10.70 -5.93
C ALA A 103 -7.57 -9.31 -6.58
N VAL A 104 -8.42 -9.16 -7.61
CA VAL A 104 -8.70 -7.86 -8.25
C VAL A 104 -9.32 -6.87 -7.26
N GLY A 105 -10.26 -7.31 -6.42
CA GLY A 105 -10.88 -6.47 -5.39
C GLY A 105 -9.87 -5.96 -4.38
N ILE A 106 -9.03 -6.85 -3.82
CA ILE A 106 -8.00 -6.49 -2.84
C ILE A 106 -6.98 -5.52 -3.46
N ASN A 107 -6.52 -5.78 -4.69
CA ASN A 107 -5.58 -4.91 -5.38
C ASN A 107 -6.19 -3.53 -5.70
N ALA A 108 -7.46 -3.46 -6.09
CA ALA A 108 -8.15 -2.19 -6.31
C ALA A 108 -8.24 -1.37 -5.02
N ILE A 109 -8.57 -2.01 -3.89
CA ILE A 109 -8.61 -1.36 -2.58
C ILE A 109 -7.22 -0.87 -2.17
N ARG A 110 -6.17 -1.68 -2.37
CA ARG A 110 -4.78 -1.26 -2.12
C ARG A 110 -4.44 0.01 -2.88
N GLU A 111 -4.76 0.07 -4.18
CA GLU A 111 -4.47 1.25 -5.01
C GLU A 111 -5.21 2.51 -4.56
N ILE A 112 -6.45 2.37 -4.09
CA ILE A 112 -7.20 3.48 -3.48
C ILE A 112 -6.52 3.92 -2.17
N CYS A 113 -6.17 2.97 -1.30
CA CYS A 113 -5.53 3.24 -0.01
C CYS A 113 -4.13 3.83 -0.15
N ALA A 114 -3.42 3.53 -1.24
CA ALA A 114 -2.10 4.10 -1.50
C ALA A 114 -2.15 5.62 -1.70
N ARG A 115 -3.29 6.14 -2.16
CA ARG A 115 -3.52 7.58 -2.38
C ARG A 115 -4.32 8.21 -1.24
N CYS A 116 -5.29 7.49 -0.69
CA CYS A 116 -6.13 7.93 0.43
C CYS A 116 -6.14 6.85 1.52
N PRO A 117 -5.10 6.77 2.38
CA PRO A 117 -5.01 5.73 3.40
C PRO A 117 -6.04 5.91 4.53
N LEU A 118 -6.51 7.14 4.73
CA LEU A 118 -7.49 7.52 5.75
C LEU A 118 -8.90 6.97 5.47
N ALA A 119 -9.17 6.51 4.25
CA ALA A 119 -10.47 5.95 3.87
C ALA A 119 -10.68 4.51 4.35
N MET A 120 -9.64 3.84 4.83
CA MET A 120 -9.68 2.45 5.28
C MET A 120 -10.05 2.35 6.76
N ASP A 121 -10.89 1.39 7.10
CA ASP A 121 -11.20 1.03 8.50
C ASP A 121 -10.25 -0.06 9.01
N SER A 122 -9.94 -0.04 10.30
CA SER A 122 -9.09 -1.06 10.94
C SER A 122 -9.71 -2.45 10.86
N ASP A 123 -11.03 -2.58 11.02
CA ASP A 123 -11.70 -3.88 10.96
C ASP A 123 -11.63 -4.47 9.56
N TYR A 124 -11.99 -3.70 8.54
CA TYR A 124 -11.89 -4.10 7.15
C TYR A 124 -10.46 -4.45 6.74
N LEU A 125 -9.46 -3.66 7.16
CA LEU A 125 -8.06 -3.95 6.89
C LEU A 125 -7.62 -5.29 7.49
N ASN A 126 -8.04 -5.57 8.72
CA ASN A 126 -7.69 -6.81 9.40
C ASN A 126 -8.39 -8.02 8.77
N ASP A 127 -9.59 -7.86 8.24
CA ASP A 127 -10.30 -8.89 7.48
C ASP A 127 -9.62 -9.18 6.14
N LEU A 128 -9.22 -8.14 5.40
CA LEU A 128 -8.40 -8.28 4.20
C LEU A 128 -7.07 -9.00 4.47
N ALA A 129 -6.43 -8.70 5.61
CA ALA A 129 -5.17 -9.34 5.97
C ALA A 129 -5.30 -10.84 6.27
N GLN A 130 -6.51 -11.35 6.58
CA GLN A 130 -6.73 -12.78 6.82
C GLN A 130 -6.49 -13.61 5.55
N TYR A 131 -6.71 -13.03 4.38
CA TYR A 131 -6.48 -13.66 3.07
C TYR A 131 -5.00 -13.99 2.78
N LYS A 132 -4.06 -13.61 3.67
CA LYS A 132 -2.66 -14.08 3.61
C LYS A 132 -2.53 -15.61 3.68
N LYS A 133 -3.49 -16.31 4.32
CA LYS A 133 -3.50 -17.78 4.43
C LYS A 133 -4.40 -18.46 3.38
N PHE A 134 -4.78 -17.74 2.32
CA PHE A 134 -5.70 -18.27 1.33
C PHE A 134 -5.00 -19.28 0.41
N LYS A 135 -5.74 -20.28 -0.09
CA LYS A 135 -5.20 -21.37 -0.92
C LYS A 135 -4.59 -20.88 -2.24
N ASN A 136 -5.14 -19.80 -2.81
CA ASN A 136 -4.69 -19.27 -4.10
C ASN A 136 -3.56 -18.24 -3.93
N LYS A 137 -2.46 -18.43 -4.66
CA LYS A 137 -1.27 -17.55 -4.64
C LYS A 137 -1.59 -16.09 -4.98
N ASN A 138 -2.45 -15.84 -5.98
CA ASN A 138 -2.78 -14.48 -6.42
C ASN A 138 -3.50 -13.69 -5.32
N VAL A 139 -4.39 -14.35 -4.59
CA VAL A 139 -5.11 -13.74 -3.46
C VAL A 139 -4.17 -13.49 -2.28
N THR A 140 -3.30 -14.47 -1.99
CA THR A 140 -2.27 -14.33 -0.94
C THR A 140 -1.32 -13.17 -1.24
N GLU A 141 -0.91 -12.99 -2.49
CA GLU A 141 -0.04 -11.89 -2.90
C GLU A 141 -0.74 -10.53 -2.82
N ALA A 142 -2.02 -10.46 -3.21
CA ALA A 142 -2.83 -9.26 -3.03
C ALA A 142 -3.01 -8.90 -1.54
N ALA A 143 -3.20 -9.90 -0.67
CA ALA A 143 -3.29 -9.67 0.77
C ALA A 143 -1.95 -9.20 1.36
N LYS A 144 -0.82 -9.74 0.90
CA LYS A 144 0.52 -9.26 1.30
C LYS A 144 0.75 -7.82 0.85
N SER A 145 0.33 -7.46 -0.36
CA SER A 145 0.56 -6.13 -0.93
C SER A 145 -0.16 -5.01 -0.18
N ILE A 146 -1.36 -5.27 0.37
CA ILE A 146 -2.05 -4.30 1.25
C ILE A 146 -1.46 -4.28 2.66
N ILE A 147 -1.03 -5.43 3.20
CA ILE A 147 -0.35 -5.49 4.50
C ILE A 147 0.95 -4.65 4.46
N ASN A 148 1.73 -4.78 3.38
CA ASN A 148 2.98 -4.03 3.19
C ASN A 148 2.72 -2.53 3.08
N LEU A 149 1.68 -2.13 2.34
CA LEU A 149 1.27 -0.72 2.27
C LEU A 149 1.00 -0.11 3.65
N PHE A 150 0.23 -0.80 4.50
CA PHE A 150 -0.08 -0.29 5.84
C PHE A 150 1.07 -0.45 6.85
N ARG A 151 2.09 -1.26 6.57
CA ARG A 151 3.33 -1.27 7.36
C ARG A 151 4.14 0.01 7.16
N GLU A 152 4.12 0.55 5.94
CA GLU A 152 4.83 1.80 5.57
C GLU A 152 4.03 3.05 5.93
N ILE A 153 2.71 3.01 5.75
CA ILE A 153 1.85 4.16 6.04
C ILE A 153 1.55 4.22 7.53
N ASN A 154 0.70 3.33 8.05
CA ASN A 154 0.21 3.35 9.42
C ASN A 154 0.21 1.96 10.06
N PRO A 155 1.34 1.51 10.65
CA PRO A 155 1.46 0.19 11.25
C PRO A 155 0.62 0.02 12.52
N LYS A 156 0.00 1.08 13.07
CA LYS A 156 -0.90 0.98 14.22
C LYS A 156 -2.21 0.25 13.88
N MET A 157 -2.72 0.42 12.66
CA MET A 157 -4.01 -0.17 12.22
C MET A 157 -3.98 -1.70 12.08
N LEU A 158 -2.79 -2.28 11.88
CA LEU A 158 -2.61 -3.72 11.72
C LEU A 158 -2.59 -4.43 13.07
N LYS A 159 -3.17 -5.64 13.16
CA LYS A 159 -3.00 -6.52 14.34
C LYS A 159 -1.53 -6.96 14.51
N ARG A 160 -1.13 -7.26 15.75
CA ARG A 160 0.26 -7.64 16.13
C ARG A 160 0.86 -8.74 15.24
N ARG A 161 0.05 -9.73 14.83
CA ARG A 161 0.43 -10.84 13.93
C ARG A 161 0.93 -10.40 12.54
N PHE A 162 0.55 -9.20 12.09
CA PHE A 162 0.89 -8.68 10.78
C PHE A 162 1.94 -7.56 10.83
N LYS A 163 2.31 -7.07 12.02
CA LYS A 163 3.34 -6.05 12.18
C LYS A 163 4.74 -6.65 11.95
N ILE A 164 5.65 -5.84 11.43
CA ILE A 164 7.08 -6.16 11.38
C ILE A 164 7.66 -5.99 12.79
N ARG A 165 8.81 -6.62 13.07
CA ARG A 165 9.61 -6.33 14.27
C ARG A 165 9.80 -4.81 14.39
N PRO A 166 9.57 -4.20 15.56
CA PRO A 166 9.57 -2.75 15.70
C PRO A 166 11.00 -2.19 15.54
N THR A 167 11.30 -1.68 14.35
CA THR A 167 12.47 -0.84 14.07
C THR A 167 12.17 0.61 14.49
N GLU A 168 13.19 1.42 14.75
CA GLU A 168 13.01 2.84 15.11
C GLU A 168 12.21 3.62 14.05
N ALA A 169 12.46 3.37 12.77
CA ALA A 169 11.66 3.93 11.67
C ALA A 169 10.15 3.59 11.79
N VAL A 170 9.81 2.37 12.23
CA VAL A 170 8.40 1.95 12.40
C VAL A 170 7.75 2.67 13.59
N LYS A 171 8.52 2.97 14.64
CA LYS A 171 8.05 3.75 15.78
C LYS A 171 7.76 5.20 15.37
N GLU A 172 8.67 5.83 14.63
CA GLU A 172 8.47 7.18 14.09
C GLU A 172 7.23 7.26 13.18
N LEU A 173 7.06 6.29 12.27
CA LEU A 173 5.87 6.23 11.40
C LEU A 173 4.58 6.05 12.18
N SER A 174 4.63 5.32 13.30
CA SER A 174 3.50 5.13 14.21
C SER A 174 3.14 6.42 14.95
N GLU A 175 4.10 7.28 15.23
CA GLU A 175 3.90 8.55 15.96
C GLU A 175 3.27 9.65 15.09
N ARG A 176 3.21 9.48 13.76
CA ARG A 176 2.52 10.40 12.87
C ARG A 176 1.02 10.47 13.18
N ASN A 177 0.47 11.67 13.13
CA ASN A 177 -0.97 11.90 13.26
C ASN A 177 -1.66 11.60 11.93
N PHE A 178 -2.56 10.62 11.94
CA PHE A 178 -3.36 10.20 10.78
C PHE A 178 -4.76 10.82 10.83
N GLU A 179 -4.83 12.15 10.93
CA GLU A 179 -6.07 12.90 10.81
C GLU A 179 -6.10 13.63 9.46
N TYR A 180 -7.30 13.75 8.89
CA TYR A 180 -7.47 14.44 7.62
C TYR A 180 -7.10 15.92 7.76
N GLY A 181 -6.11 16.37 6.96
CA GLY A 181 -5.59 17.74 7.02
C GLY A 181 -4.58 17.99 8.15
N ALA A 182 -4.12 16.96 8.88
CA ALA A 182 -3.07 17.13 9.87
C ALA A 182 -1.70 17.42 9.21
N LEU A 183 -1.02 18.46 9.72
CA LEU A 183 0.33 18.79 9.30
C LEU A 183 1.32 17.90 10.05
N ASN A 184 1.97 16.97 9.35
CA ASN A 184 3.08 16.19 9.88
C ASN A 184 4.39 17.00 9.79
N ALA A 185 4.51 18.05 10.61
CA ALA A 185 5.74 18.82 10.72
C ALA A 185 6.69 18.10 11.69
N LYS A 186 7.87 17.67 11.21
CA LYS A 186 8.93 17.18 12.09
C LYS A 186 9.53 18.38 12.83
N SER A 187 9.59 18.30 14.16
CA SER A 187 10.25 19.32 15.00
C SER A 187 11.78 19.19 15.00
N TYR A 188 12.31 18.13 14.38
CA TYR A 188 13.73 17.82 14.32
C TYR A 188 14.18 17.52 12.89
N ILE A 189 15.47 17.74 12.63
CA ILE A 189 16.13 17.36 11.37
C ILE A 189 16.74 15.98 11.60
N PRO A 190 16.37 14.93 10.83
CA PRO A 190 16.95 13.59 10.96
C PRO A 190 18.48 13.63 10.88
N GLY A 191 19.17 12.91 11.77
CA GLY A 191 20.63 12.88 11.87
C GLY A 191 21.23 13.94 12.82
N THR A 192 20.42 14.85 13.35
CA THR A 192 20.88 15.85 14.34
C THR A 192 21.06 15.23 15.73
N GLU A 193 20.40 14.11 16.00
CA GLU A 193 20.52 13.31 17.23
C GLU A 193 21.92 12.76 17.49
N VAL A 194 22.75 12.63 16.45
CA VAL A 194 24.15 12.20 16.56
C VAL A 194 25.06 13.37 16.91
N LEU A 195 24.62 14.60 16.67
CA LEU A 195 25.42 15.79 16.97
C LEU A 195 25.35 16.09 18.46
N PRO A 196 26.50 16.27 19.13
CA PRO A 196 26.51 16.68 20.52
C PRO A 196 25.88 18.08 20.63
N ILE A 197 24.86 18.19 21.49
CA ILE A 197 24.09 19.43 21.72
C ILE A 197 24.99 20.57 22.22
N ASN A 198 26.16 20.24 22.78
CA ASN A 198 27.22 21.17 23.13
C ASN A 198 28.57 20.69 22.53
N PRO A 199 29.25 21.51 21.70
CA PRO A 199 30.59 21.18 21.20
C PRO A 199 31.68 21.18 22.29
N SER A 200 31.34 21.59 23.52
CA SER A 200 32.26 21.68 24.67
C SER A 200 32.18 20.52 25.66
N THR A 201 31.33 19.52 25.41
CA THR A 201 31.31 18.26 26.18
C THR A 201 31.77 17.12 25.30
N THR A 202 33.02 17.20 24.82
CA THR A 202 33.78 15.99 24.55
C THR A 202 34.10 15.38 25.91
N ASN A 203 33.45 14.28 26.25
CA ASN A 203 33.92 13.42 27.34
C ASN A 203 35.33 12.98 26.95
N ALA A 204 36.31 13.52 27.65
CA ALA A 204 37.74 13.35 27.39
C ALA A 204 38.26 12.01 27.94
N ASP A 205 37.57 10.91 27.66
CA ASP A 205 37.94 9.58 28.16
C ASP A 205 37.67 8.49 27.11
N ASP A 206 38.23 8.59 25.89
CA ASP A 206 38.67 7.40 25.13
C ASP A 206 39.42 7.70 23.81
N ASP A 207 40.42 8.60 23.80
CA ASP A 207 41.38 8.64 22.69
C ASP A 207 42.79 8.89 23.22
N LYS A 208 43.50 7.80 23.55
CA LYS A 208 44.96 7.80 23.59
C LYS A 208 45.47 7.97 22.17
N ILE A 209 45.61 9.21 21.74
CA ILE A 209 46.43 9.59 20.59
C ILE A 209 47.87 9.24 20.97
N VAL A 210 48.38 8.16 20.38
CA VAL A 210 49.80 7.83 20.44
C VAL A 210 50.48 8.76 19.41
N GLU A 211 51.17 9.78 19.90
CA GLU A 211 52.07 10.60 19.08
C GLU A 211 53.23 9.71 18.61
N ASP A 212 53.21 9.31 17.34
CA ASP A 212 54.38 8.77 16.65
C ASP A 212 54.81 9.77 15.58
N GLU A 213 55.78 10.62 15.94
CA GLU A 213 56.54 11.40 14.98
C GLU A 213 57.36 10.46 14.09
N LYS A 214 56.92 10.29 12.84
CA LYS A 214 57.80 10.03 11.68
C LYS A 214 57.06 10.26 10.38
N ALA A 215 57.28 11.45 9.81
CA ALA A 215 56.98 11.74 8.42
C ALA A 215 57.80 10.82 7.50
N LYS A 216 57.13 9.88 6.83
CA LYS A 216 57.59 9.30 5.57
C LYS A 216 56.40 9.14 4.62
N ASP A 217 56.42 10.03 3.64
CA ASP A 217 55.84 9.97 2.31
C ASP A 217 55.55 8.54 1.81
N SER A 218 54.26 8.24 1.55
CA SER A 218 53.84 7.21 0.60
C SER A 218 52.36 7.40 0.27
N ASP A 219 52.13 8.03 -0.87
CA ASP A 219 50.88 8.07 -1.60
C ASP A 219 50.30 6.65 -1.76
N GLY A 220 49.09 6.42 -1.23
CA GLY A 220 48.45 5.11 -1.27
C GLY A 220 47.00 5.22 -0.85
N TRP A 221 46.09 5.26 -1.83
CA TRP A 221 44.66 5.15 -1.56
C TRP A 221 44.41 3.84 -0.81
N ILE A 222 43.75 3.94 0.35
CA ILE A 222 43.32 2.77 1.11
C ILE A 222 42.13 2.17 0.38
N ASP A 223 42.33 0.99 -0.22
CA ASP A 223 41.28 0.20 -0.83
C ASP A 223 40.37 -0.34 0.28
N VAL A 224 39.17 0.23 0.38
CA VAL A 224 38.15 -0.21 1.32
C VAL A 224 37.61 -1.52 0.76
N SER A 225 37.97 -2.63 1.37
CA SER A 225 37.38 -3.93 1.04
C SER A 225 35.87 -3.84 1.27
N HIS A 226 35.10 -3.76 0.19
CA HIS A 226 33.69 -4.06 0.24
C HIS A 226 33.56 -5.53 0.65
N SER A 227 33.22 -5.77 1.92
CA SER A 227 32.63 -7.04 2.31
C SER A 227 31.33 -7.17 1.51
N GLU A 228 31.35 -8.01 0.50
CA GLU A 228 30.16 -8.55 -0.16
C GLU A 228 29.37 -9.37 0.87
N ASP A 229 28.66 -8.68 1.77
CA ASP A 229 27.52 -9.27 2.45
C ASP A 229 26.38 -9.31 1.43
N GLU A 230 26.44 -10.29 0.54
CA GLU A 230 25.26 -10.79 -0.15
C GLU A 230 24.24 -11.19 0.92
N VAL A 231 23.21 -10.38 1.06
CA VAL A 231 22.07 -10.68 1.92
C VAL A 231 21.35 -11.86 1.29
N TYR A 232 21.69 -13.08 1.75
CA TYR A 232 20.92 -14.27 1.47
C TYR A 232 19.51 -14.05 2.00
N PHE A 233 18.56 -13.88 1.09
CA PHE A 233 17.15 -14.07 1.39
C PHE A 233 16.96 -15.57 1.62
N ASP A 234 16.80 -15.98 2.87
CA ASP A 234 16.32 -17.32 3.21
C ASP A 234 14.93 -17.51 2.59
N GLU A 235 14.88 -18.24 1.47
CA GLU A 235 13.70 -18.87 0.93
C GLU A 235 13.39 -20.14 1.74
N ASP A 236 12.17 -20.18 2.26
CA ASP A 236 11.32 -21.35 2.52
C ASP A 236 11.87 -22.51 3.38
N ASP A 237 11.53 -22.44 4.67
CA ASP A 237 11.44 -23.58 5.58
C ASP A 237 10.07 -24.30 5.35
N GLU A 238 9.96 -25.07 4.27
CA GLU A 238 8.87 -26.03 4.05
C GLU A 238 9.09 -27.27 4.94
N LYS A 239 8.45 -27.31 6.11
CA LYS A 239 8.25 -28.56 6.85
C LYS A 239 7.02 -29.27 6.30
N GLU A 240 7.26 -30.27 5.45
CA GLU A 240 6.32 -31.34 5.13
C GLU A 240 5.91 -32.07 6.41
N GLU A 241 4.65 -31.95 6.82
CA GLU A 241 4.01 -32.94 7.69
C GLU A 241 3.59 -34.13 6.81
N LYS A 242 4.31 -35.24 6.92
CA LYS A 242 3.88 -36.54 6.38
C LYS A 242 2.87 -37.13 7.35
N GLU A 243 1.60 -37.18 6.95
CA GLU A 243 0.60 -38.04 7.59
C GLU A 243 0.69 -39.45 6.98
N ASP A 244 0.72 -40.44 7.87
CA ASP A 244 0.84 -41.87 7.62
C ASP A 244 -0.37 -42.45 6.85
N GLU A 245 -0.13 -43.06 5.69
CA GLU A 245 -1.05 -44.07 5.12
C GLU A 245 -0.56 -45.47 5.52
N LYS A 246 -1.28 -46.10 6.46
CA LYS A 246 -1.17 -47.54 6.71
C LYS A 246 -2.08 -48.29 5.75
N GLU A 247 -1.47 -49.23 5.03
CA GLU A 247 -2.09 -50.31 4.27
C GLU A 247 -3.13 -51.07 5.11
N GLU A 248 -4.34 -51.25 4.57
CA GLU A 248 -5.14 -52.45 4.82
C GLU A 248 -5.32 -53.20 3.50
N LYS A 249 -4.95 -54.48 3.55
CA LYS A 249 -4.96 -55.43 2.45
C LYS A 249 -6.38 -55.88 2.14
N GLU A 250 -6.56 -56.16 0.84
CA GLU A 250 -7.40 -57.18 0.21
C GLU A 250 -8.32 -57.99 1.13
N ASP A 251 -9.62 -57.96 0.81
CA ASP A 251 -10.43 -59.17 0.80
C ASP A 251 -11.64 -59.05 -0.15
N GLU A 252 -11.98 -60.21 -0.72
CA GLU A 252 -13.20 -60.60 -1.44
C GLU A 252 -13.31 -60.48 -2.98
N LYS A 253 -13.13 -61.68 -3.57
CA LYS A 253 -14.04 -62.40 -4.50
C LYS A 253 -14.09 -62.07 -5.98
#